data_AF-A0A2Z3GZ64-F1
#
_entry.id   AF-A0A2Z3GZ64-F1
#
_cell.length_a   1.000
_cell.length_b   1.000
_cell.length_c   1.000
_cell.angle_alpha   90.00
_cell.angle_beta   90.00
_cell.angle_gamma   90.00
#
_symmetry.space_group_name_H-M   'P 1'
#
loop_
_entity.id
_entity.type
_entity.pdbx_description
1 polymer ?
#
loop_
_entity_poly.entity_id
_entity_poly.type
_entity_poly.pdbx_seq_one_letter_code
_entity_poly.pdbx_strand_id
1 'polypeptide(L)'
;MSVPTDPRAALARLVVQLRGAAPAARAPLVRRMLPLLAQPGIPLAVRYAAAARAIDALPDHPGAVRNVVRALTGRVPPARALRRLRHLQHLTERSGALDALVERRERKVKLTCPRCNTKLPRAEMAKHLWHEHRLELVEGKVYSNAQIAEVLRAEHTATGDPALIDRAAFRTGARQAGVWAAGTATPEETVPLCSAARERGVSLCPGCFSDIPPQVPDLPPELTLANGRLAGDGFVATAPVLSPPRVRATLLGAGVMLAGALVIPVARALVLSALAYLLGRALFRSKGAPDDLALNAAWRTLARKLTDRRDAARFLTRLCVTSVGRGDPFDRANPLNALVARANANRGEGQLLATALALRVGDSARFGRDYPAGLADLIAPVFRGERSADFAEHVLAVYFRTPRHTGELARLRALLLASAFEAECTPREVLALCDAAPHFARAARLSANHVAILYGVWANRTARPWEAVGKARTVFELAADAPSTATRLLAADPGLVLLCHPRGAEDELGPVRVLAGGVSIGRGESPLTVADPDADVRLVSRRRELVFGERTLRVRSPLPEGLVRELKGWLLFRAEVLAEFPAAFLSGTMPIPTRLLKPFVARCAACGAECLPAVGAVARPFAT
;
A
#
# COMPACT_ATOMS: atom_id res chain seq x y z
N MET A 1 68.08 -74.81 -3.25
CA MET A 1 67.02 -74.03 -3.93
C MET A 1 65.99 -73.56 -2.90
N SER A 2 65.97 -72.28 -2.54
CA SER A 2 64.87 -71.66 -1.78
C SER A 2 64.15 -70.68 -2.70
N VAL A 3 62.91 -70.99 -3.07
CA VAL A 3 62.04 -70.14 -3.89
C VAL A 3 61.92 -68.75 -3.21
N PRO A 4 62.22 -67.63 -3.90
CA PRO A 4 61.93 -66.31 -3.37
C PRO A 4 60.41 -66.21 -3.16
N THR A 5 60.00 -66.15 -1.89
CA THR A 5 58.60 -66.19 -1.52
C THR A 5 57.96 -64.88 -1.96
N ASP A 6 57.07 -64.90 -2.95
CA ASP A 6 56.32 -63.71 -3.38
C ASP A 6 55.69 -63.03 -2.13
N PRO A 7 56.04 -61.75 -1.85
CA PRO A 7 55.55 -61.05 -0.66
C PRO A 7 54.02 -60.92 -0.64
N ARG A 8 53.34 -60.96 -1.79
CA ARG A 8 51.88 -60.99 -1.86
C ARG A 8 51.33 -62.34 -1.39
N ALA A 9 51.91 -63.44 -1.89
CA ALA A 9 51.57 -64.78 -1.45
C ALA A 9 51.90 -65.02 0.04
N ALA A 10 52.94 -64.39 0.57
CA ALA A 10 53.26 -64.41 1.99
C ALA A 10 52.21 -63.65 2.83
N LEU A 11 51.77 -62.46 2.39
CA LEU A 11 50.73 -61.69 3.06
C LEU A 11 49.38 -62.41 3.03
N ALA A 12 49.00 -62.98 1.88
CA ALA A 12 47.76 -63.76 1.74
C ALA A 12 47.75 -64.97 2.68
N ARG A 13 48.86 -65.72 2.78
CA ARG A 13 49.00 -66.84 3.72
C ARG A 13 48.82 -66.42 5.18
N LEU A 14 49.41 -65.29 5.58
CA LEU A 14 49.24 -64.75 6.93
C LEU A 14 47.81 -64.29 7.21
N VAL A 15 47.11 -63.71 6.24
CA VAL A 15 45.68 -63.34 6.39
C VAL A 15 44.81 -64.58 6.58
N VAL A 16 45.05 -65.65 5.82
CA VAL A 16 44.32 -66.92 5.99
C VAL A 16 44.60 -67.55 7.36
N GLN A 17 45.86 -67.57 7.80
CA GLN A 17 46.24 -68.06 9.13
C GLN A 17 45.59 -67.23 10.26
N LEU A 18 45.51 -65.91 10.08
CA LEU A 18 44.89 -65.02 11.06
C LEU A 18 43.40 -65.34 11.25
N ARG A 19 42.69 -65.74 10.19
CA ARG A 19 41.25 -66.08 10.23
C ARG A 19 40.96 -67.31 11.09
N GLY A 20 41.85 -68.30 11.09
CA GLY A 20 41.72 -69.54 11.86
C GLY A 20 42.41 -69.53 13.23
N ALA A 21 43.12 -68.46 13.59
CA ALA A 21 43.93 -68.42 14.80
C ALA A 21 43.11 -68.14 16.08
N ALA A 22 43.42 -68.89 17.14
CA ALA A 22 42.96 -68.61 18.50
C ALA A 22 43.42 -67.20 18.96
N PRO A 23 42.68 -66.51 19.86
CA PRO A 23 42.98 -65.13 20.25
C PRO A 23 44.43 -64.86 20.67
N ALA A 24 45.04 -65.79 21.43
CA ALA A 24 46.44 -65.69 21.87
C ALA A 24 47.47 -65.72 20.71
N ALA A 25 47.13 -66.35 19.58
CA ALA A 25 48.01 -66.47 18.42
C ALA A 25 47.85 -65.32 17.40
N ARG A 26 46.83 -64.47 17.54
CA ARG A 26 46.54 -63.38 16.58
C ARG A 26 47.58 -62.26 16.60
N ALA A 27 48.01 -61.81 17.79
CA ALA A 27 48.98 -60.72 17.91
C ALA A 27 50.38 -61.04 17.31
N PRO A 28 50.96 -62.24 17.54
CA PRO A 28 52.18 -62.66 16.85
C PRO A 28 52.04 -62.72 15.33
N LEU A 29 50.90 -63.17 14.80
CA LEU A 29 50.63 -63.22 13.36
C LEU A 29 50.54 -61.81 12.76
N VAL A 30 49.84 -60.88 13.40
CA VAL A 30 49.78 -59.48 12.96
C VAL A 30 51.18 -58.85 12.96
N ARG A 31 52.04 -59.12 13.96
CA ARG A 31 53.43 -58.63 13.98
C ARG A 31 54.22 -59.07 12.75
N ARG A 32 54.01 -60.31 12.27
CA ARG A 32 54.62 -60.83 11.02
C ARG A 32 54.05 -60.16 9.76
N MET A 33 52.80 -59.68 9.80
CA MET A 33 52.20 -58.94 8.68
C MET A 33 52.72 -57.51 8.56
N LEU A 34 53.14 -56.85 9.65
CA LEU A 34 53.58 -55.45 9.66
C LEU A 34 54.63 -55.08 8.58
N PRO A 35 55.75 -55.82 8.41
CA PRO A 35 56.73 -55.49 7.37
C PRO A 35 56.15 -55.60 5.95
N LEU A 36 55.26 -56.56 5.70
CA LEU A 36 54.57 -56.72 4.41
C LEU A 36 53.54 -55.61 4.18
N LEU A 37 52.80 -55.21 5.22
CA LEU A 37 51.88 -54.07 5.17
C LEU A 37 52.61 -52.74 4.95
N ALA A 38 53.91 -52.65 5.25
CA ALA A 38 54.74 -51.48 4.99
C ALA A 38 55.39 -51.49 3.58
N GLN A 39 55.40 -52.64 2.90
CA GLN A 39 56.13 -52.83 1.65
C GLN A 39 55.44 -52.13 0.46
N PRO A 40 56.14 -51.24 -0.29
CA PRO A 40 55.56 -50.55 -1.44
C PRO A 40 55.17 -51.45 -2.62
N GLY A 41 55.85 -52.59 -2.80
CA GLY A 41 55.63 -53.51 -3.93
C GLY A 41 54.31 -54.31 -3.87
N ILE A 42 53.60 -54.27 -2.73
CA ILE A 42 52.26 -54.86 -2.60
C ILE A 42 51.22 -53.78 -2.93
N PRO A 43 50.24 -54.04 -3.83
CA PRO A 43 49.19 -53.10 -4.17
C PRO A 43 48.47 -52.57 -2.94
N LEU A 44 48.21 -51.27 -2.91
CA LEU A 44 47.66 -50.60 -1.73
C LEU A 44 46.29 -51.14 -1.31
N ALA A 45 45.45 -51.56 -2.28
CA ALA A 45 44.17 -52.20 -2.00
C ALA A 45 44.33 -53.52 -1.21
N VAL A 46 45.30 -54.35 -1.59
CA VAL A 46 45.62 -55.61 -0.89
C VAL A 46 46.12 -55.33 0.52
N ARG A 47 46.93 -54.29 0.69
CA ARG A 47 47.42 -53.84 2.00
C ARG A 47 46.29 -53.30 2.89
N TYR A 48 45.33 -52.57 2.33
CA TYR A 48 44.16 -52.10 3.09
C TYR A 48 43.27 -53.25 3.55
N ALA A 49 42.94 -54.18 2.65
CA ALA A 49 42.12 -55.33 3.01
C ALA A 49 42.82 -56.18 4.10
N ALA A 50 44.11 -56.46 3.95
CA ALA A 50 44.88 -57.20 4.96
C ALA A 50 45.01 -56.44 6.29
N ALA A 51 45.16 -55.11 6.25
CA ALA A 51 45.22 -54.29 7.45
C ALA A 51 43.88 -54.17 8.16
N ALA A 52 42.76 -54.08 7.43
CA ALA A 52 41.43 -54.07 8.02
C ALA A 52 41.19 -55.36 8.81
N ARG A 53 41.46 -56.52 8.18
CA ARG A 53 41.40 -57.82 8.85
C ARG A 53 42.36 -57.95 10.04
N ALA A 54 43.54 -57.33 9.97
CA ALA A 54 44.46 -57.28 11.09
C ALA A 54 43.95 -56.41 12.25
N ILE A 55 43.22 -55.34 11.97
CA ILE A 55 42.60 -54.49 12.99
C ILE A 55 41.42 -55.22 13.64
N ASP A 56 40.54 -55.83 12.84
CA ASP A 56 39.38 -56.59 13.33
C ASP A 56 39.80 -57.78 14.22
N ALA A 57 40.99 -58.35 13.98
CA ALA A 57 41.52 -59.49 14.73
C ALA A 57 42.20 -59.12 16.07
N LEU A 58 42.44 -57.82 16.33
CA LEU A 58 43.10 -57.33 17.54
C LEU A 58 42.08 -56.79 18.55
N PRO A 59 42.42 -56.78 19.85
CA PRO A 59 41.62 -56.06 20.83
C PRO A 59 41.60 -54.55 20.54
N ASP A 60 40.44 -53.92 20.71
CA ASP A 60 40.18 -52.51 20.38
C ASP A 60 40.83 -51.53 21.37
N HIS A 61 42.17 -51.50 21.37
CA HIS A 61 42.96 -50.55 22.15
C HIS A 61 44.00 -49.84 21.28
N PRO A 62 44.30 -48.55 21.55
CA PRO A 62 45.23 -47.76 20.74
C PRO A 62 46.66 -48.31 20.69
N GLY A 63 47.04 -49.23 21.56
CA GLY A 63 48.34 -49.90 21.56
C GLY A 63 48.47 -50.98 20.49
N ALA A 64 47.41 -51.78 20.27
CA ALA A 64 47.41 -52.87 19.30
C ALA A 64 47.30 -52.35 17.87
N VAL A 65 46.34 -51.45 17.62
CA VAL A 65 46.03 -50.94 16.28
C VAL A 65 47.12 -50.01 15.74
N ARG A 66 47.86 -49.32 16.62
CA ARG A 66 48.87 -48.31 16.23
C ARG A 66 49.94 -48.85 15.30
N ASN A 67 50.41 -50.08 15.50
CA ASN A 67 51.47 -50.64 14.68
C ASN A 67 51.00 -50.95 13.25
N VAL A 68 49.75 -51.43 13.09
CA VAL A 68 49.11 -51.65 11.79
C VAL A 68 48.91 -50.31 11.07
N VAL A 69 48.36 -49.32 11.78
CA VAL A 69 48.21 -47.95 11.28
C VAL A 69 49.56 -47.36 10.84
N ARG A 70 50.62 -47.53 11.64
CA ARG A 70 51.97 -47.02 11.33
C ARG A 70 52.58 -47.71 10.10
N ALA A 71 52.32 -49.01 9.89
CA ALA A 71 52.79 -49.72 8.71
C ALA A 71 52.18 -49.14 7.41
N LEU A 72 50.91 -48.73 7.43
CA LEU A 72 50.25 -48.11 6.27
C LEU A 72 50.56 -46.63 6.09
N THR A 73 50.79 -45.89 7.19
CA THR A 73 50.87 -44.42 7.19
C THR A 73 52.27 -43.84 7.41
N GLY A 74 53.24 -44.65 7.87
CA GLY A 74 54.53 -44.17 8.37
C GLY A 74 55.44 -43.51 7.35
N ARG A 75 55.23 -43.76 6.05
CA ARG A 75 56.04 -43.22 4.94
C ARG A 75 55.29 -42.24 4.04
N VAL A 76 54.19 -41.67 4.52
CA VAL A 76 53.41 -40.69 3.73
C VAL A 76 53.17 -39.38 4.47
N PRO A 77 53.08 -38.26 3.73
CA PRO A 77 52.75 -36.95 4.31
C PRO A 77 51.47 -37.01 5.16
N PRO A 78 51.34 -36.17 6.21
CA PRO A 78 50.21 -36.20 7.14
C PRO A 78 48.81 -36.20 6.48
N ALA A 79 48.63 -35.42 5.41
CA ALA A 79 47.37 -35.36 4.67
C ALA A 79 47.06 -36.64 3.87
N ARG A 80 48.09 -37.31 3.33
CA ARG A 80 47.93 -38.61 2.67
C ARG A 80 47.70 -39.70 3.72
N ALA A 81 48.42 -39.66 4.84
CA ALA A 81 48.22 -40.56 5.98
C ALA A 81 46.77 -40.51 6.49
N LEU A 82 46.20 -39.31 6.65
CA LEU A 82 44.80 -39.14 7.07
C LEU A 82 43.82 -39.76 6.06
N ARG A 83 44.02 -39.52 4.75
CA ARG A 83 43.22 -40.16 3.70
C ARG A 83 43.28 -41.70 3.79
N ARG A 84 44.47 -42.26 4.03
CA ARG A 84 44.64 -43.71 4.21
C ARG A 84 43.91 -44.24 5.44
N LEU A 85 43.91 -43.46 6.53
CA LEU A 85 43.23 -43.84 7.77
C LEU A 85 41.71 -43.82 7.63
N ARG A 86 41.13 -42.80 6.99
CA ARG A 86 39.69 -42.76 6.70
C ARG A 86 39.25 -43.90 5.79
N HIS A 87 40.04 -44.20 4.76
CA HIS A 87 39.76 -45.34 3.90
C HIS A 87 39.81 -46.68 4.67
N LEU A 88 40.78 -46.83 5.58
CA LEU A 88 40.86 -48.00 6.45
C LEU A 88 39.67 -48.08 7.42
N GLN A 89 39.23 -46.95 7.98
CA GLN A 89 38.06 -46.83 8.86
C GLN A 89 36.77 -47.28 8.18
N HIS A 90 36.63 -47.07 6.87
CA HIS A 90 35.48 -47.56 6.09
C HIS A 90 35.52 -49.06 5.81
N LEU A 91 36.69 -49.71 5.92
CA LEU A 91 36.89 -51.13 5.61
C LEU A 91 36.90 -52.03 6.86
N THR A 92 37.02 -51.44 8.05
CA THR A 92 37.04 -52.15 9.34
C THR A 92 35.66 -52.20 9.98
N GLU A 93 35.39 -53.24 10.76
CA GLU A 93 34.27 -53.23 11.71
C GLU A 93 34.55 -52.18 12.80
N ARG A 94 33.49 -51.63 13.44
CA ARG A 94 33.59 -50.45 14.33
C ARG A 94 34.74 -50.60 15.36
N SER A 95 35.78 -49.78 15.23
CA SER A 95 36.95 -49.74 16.14
C SER A 95 37.13 -48.34 16.72
N GLY A 96 36.88 -48.20 18.02
CA GLY A 96 37.06 -46.94 18.74
C GLY A 96 38.54 -46.52 18.82
N ALA A 97 39.47 -47.48 18.81
CA ALA A 97 40.89 -47.20 18.77
C ALA A 97 41.34 -46.59 17.43
N LEU A 98 40.76 -47.04 16.31
CA LEU A 98 41.03 -46.45 15.00
C LEU A 98 40.42 -45.05 14.89
N ASP A 99 39.20 -44.85 15.37
CA ASP A 99 38.52 -43.56 15.39
C ASP A 99 39.33 -42.50 16.17
N ALA A 100 39.82 -42.85 17.36
CA ALA A 100 40.67 -41.97 18.17
C ALA A 100 42.00 -41.62 17.46
N LEU A 101 42.55 -42.53 16.65
CA LEU A 101 43.75 -42.28 15.85
C LEU A 101 43.47 -41.37 14.65
N VAL A 102 42.32 -41.53 13.99
CA VAL A 102 41.83 -40.62 12.93
C VAL A 102 41.66 -39.22 13.50
N GLU A 103 40.90 -39.06 14.58
CA GLU A 103 40.63 -37.76 15.22
C GLU A 103 41.94 -37.07 15.68
N ARG A 104 42.87 -37.82 16.29
CA ARG A 104 44.19 -37.30 16.67
C ARG A 104 44.99 -36.81 15.46
N ARG A 105 44.87 -37.46 14.30
CA ARG A 105 45.57 -37.06 13.08
C ARG A 105 44.89 -35.86 12.42
N GLU A 106 43.56 -35.79 12.44
CA GLU A 106 42.78 -34.65 11.94
C GLU A 106 43.14 -33.35 12.65
N ARG A 107 43.29 -33.38 13.98
CA ARG A 107 43.80 -32.24 14.77
C ARG A 107 45.17 -31.74 14.31
N LYS A 108 45.99 -32.59 13.69
CA LYS A 108 47.35 -32.25 13.23
C LYS A 108 47.40 -31.77 11.78
N VAL A 109 46.37 -32.04 10.98
CA VAL A 109 46.31 -31.58 9.58
C VAL A 109 45.71 -30.18 9.57
N LYS A 110 46.57 -29.17 9.39
CA LYS A 110 46.17 -27.77 9.26
C LYS A 110 45.81 -27.45 7.81
N LEU A 111 44.68 -26.79 7.62
CA LEU A 111 44.29 -26.15 6.36
C LEU A 111 44.90 -24.74 6.34
N THR A 112 45.24 -24.25 5.15
CA THR A 112 45.70 -22.87 4.95
C THR A 112 44.54 -22.02 4.48
N CYS A 113 44.30 -20.88 5.14
CA CYS A 113 43.31 -19.91 4.71
C CYS A 113 43.77 -19.23 3.40
N PRO A 114 42.95 -19.19 2.34
CA PRO A 114 43.35 -18.59 1.06
C PRO A 114 43.50 -17.07 1.11
N ARG A 115 42.95 -16.37 2.13
CA ARG A 115 43.03 -14.91 2.25
C ARG A 115 44.18 -14.44 3.13
N CYS A 116 44.29 -14.99 4.34
CA CYS A 116 45.27 -14.52 5.33
C CYS A 116 46.42 -15.52 5.58
N ASN A 117 46.43 -16.66 4.86
CA ASN A 117 47.44 -17.71 4.98
C ASN A 117 47.53 -18.40 6.37
N THR A 118 46.61 -18.09 7.29
CA THR A 118 46.54 -18.70 8.63
C THR A 118 46.32 -20.21 8.53
N LYS A 119 47.04 -20.98 9.34
CA LYS A 119 47.01 -22.45 9.34
C LYS A 119 46.23 -22.99 10.54
N LEU A 120 45.02 -23.49 10.31
CA LEU A 120 44.12 -23.97 11.37
C LEU A 120 43.62 -25.41 11.09
N PRO A 121 43.34 -26.21 12.13
CA PRO A 121 42.56 -27.44 11.96
C PRO A 121 41.20 -27.17 11.31
N ARG A 122 40.59 -28.17 10.66
CA ARG A 122 39.36 -27.98 9.86
C ARG A 122 38.22 -27.28 10.61
N ALA A 123 37.95 -27.67 11.85
CA ALA A 123 36.87 -27.08 12.66
C ALA A 123 37.11 -25.59 12.94
N GLU A 124 38.33 -25.23 13.32
CA GLU A 124 38.72 -23.83 13.57
C GLU A 124 38.82 -23.03 12.26
N MET A 125 39.22 -23.67 11.15
CA MET A 125 39.23 -23.04 9.84
C MET A 125 37.82 -22.67 9.37
N ALA A 126 36.82 -23.51 9.62
CA ALA A 126 35.43 -23.20 9.27
C ALA A 126 34.93 -21.97 10.05
N LYS A 127 35.20 -21.89 11.35
CA LYS A 127 34.87 -20.72 12.19
C LYS A 127 35.62 -19.47 11.69
N HIS A 128 36.92 -19.59 11.45
CA HIS A 128 37.76 -18.51 10.97
C HIS A 128 37.28 -17.95 9.62
N LEU A 129 37.01 -18.82 8.65
CA LEU A 129 36.49 -18.41 7.34
C LEU A 129 35.14 -17.68 7.47
N TRP A 130 34.26 -18.15 8.35
CA TRP A 130 32.96 -17.52 8.58
C TRP A 130 33.07 -16.14 9.24
N HIS A 131 33.78 -16.06 10.37
CA HIS A 131 33.84 -14.85 11.20
C HIS A 131 34.77 -13.77 10.63
N GLU A 132 35.97 -14.14 10.16
CA GLU A 132 36.98 -13.18 9.71
C GLU A 132 36.83 -12.81 8.23
N HIS A 133 36.27 -13.72 7.42
CA HIS A 133 36.31 -13.58 5.96
C HIS A 133 34.97 -13.72 5.25
N ARG A 134 33.88 -14.07 5.97
CA ARG A 134 32.55 -14.33 5.39
C ARG A 134 32.58 -15.37 4.25
N LEU A 135 33.37 -16.43 4.45
CA LEU A 135 33.54 -17.56 3.54
C LEU A 135 33.07 -18.86 4.22
N GLU A 136 32.61 -19.82 3.44
CA GLU A 136 32.14 -21.12 3.94
C GLU A 136 32.99 -22.26 3.33
N LEU A 137 33.30 -23.27 4.16
CA LEU A 137 34.10 -24.43 3.76
C LEU A 137 33.20 -25.63 3.46
N VAL A 138 32.89 -25.85 2.18
CA VAL A 138 32.07 -26.97 1.71
C VAL A 138 32.97 -28.02 1.05
N GLU A 139 32.98 -29.25 1.57
CA GLU A 139 33.78 -30.37 1.05
C GLU A 139 35.29 -30.10 0.85
N GLY A 140 35.83 -29.10 1.55
CA GLY A 140 37.24 -28.69 1.42
C GLY A 140 37.51 -27.63 0.36
N LYS A 141 36.48 -27.12 -0.32
CA LYS A 141 36.53 -25.90 -1.13
C LYS A 141 35.97 -24.73 -0.34
N VAL A 142 36.49 -23.54 -0.62
CA VAL A 142 36.09 -22.30 0.04
C VAL A 142 35.23 -21.51 -0.94
N TYR A 143 34.01 -21.17 -0.53
CA TYR A 143 33.08 -20.38 -1.31
C TYR A 143 32.78 -19.06 -0.60
N SER A 144 32.53 -18.01 -1.36
CA SER A 144 31.95 -16.77 -0.82
C SER A 144 30.44 -16.93 -0.62
N ASN A 145 29.88 -16.15 0.31
CA ASN A 145 28.43 -16.09 0.49
C ASN A 145 27.69 -15.72 -0.81
N ALA A 146 28.29 -14.88 -1.66
CA ALA A 146 27.73 -14.52 -2.97
C ALA A 146 27.68 -15.72 -3.93
N GLN A 147 28.73 -16.55 -3.96
CA GLN A 147 28.77 -17.75 -4.80
C GLN A 147 27.75 -18.80 -4.35
N ILE A 148 27.59 -19.00 -3.03
CA ILE A 148 26.58 -19.93 -2.51
C ILE A 148 25.18 -19.41 -2.81
N ALA A 149 24.95 -18.10 -2.66
CA ALA A 149 23.67 -17.49 -3.03
C ALA A 149 23.35 -17.71 -4.52
N GLU A 150 24.33 -17.62 -5.42
CA GLU A 150 24.13 -17.90 -6.86
C GLU A 150 23.70 -19.35 -7.10
N VAL A 151 24.33 -20.30 -6.42
CA VAL A 151 23.95 -21.73 -6.52
C VAL A 151 22.52 -21.94 -6.03
N LEU A 152 22.17 -21.35 -4.89
CA LEU A 152 20.81 -21.42 -4.34
C LEU A 152 19.78 -20.76 -5.27
N ARG A 153 20.17 -19.69 -5.99
CA ARG A 153 19.32 -19.05 -7.00
C ARG A 153 19.05 -19.97 -8.17
N ALA A 154 20.10 -20.56 -8.75
CA ALA A 154 19.95 -21.51 -9.85
C ALA A 154 19.09 -22.72 -9.45
N GLU A 155 19.26 -23.22 -8.22
CA GLU A 155 18.47 -24.34 -7.69
C GLU A 155 17.00 -23.96 -7.52
N HIS A 156 16.70 -22.78 -6.97
CA HIS A 156 15.32 -22.29 -6.86
C HIS A 156 14.67 -22.05 -8.22
N THR A 157 15.39 -21.53 -9.20
CA THR A 157 14.85 -21.38 -10.57
C THR A 157 14.48 -22.74 -11.17
N ALA A 158 15.18 -23.82 -10.79
CA ALA A 158 14.87 -25.16 -11.25
C ALA A 158 13.74 -25.84 -10.46
N THR A 159 13.60 -25.58 -9.16
CA THR A 159 12.68 -26.32 -8.27
C THR A 159 11.45 -25.54 -7.82
N GLY A 160 11.51 -24.21 -7.85
CA GLY A 160 10.50 -23.31 -7.29
C GLY A 160 10.44 -23.27 -5.75
N ASP A 161 11.39 -23.87 -5.03
CA ASP A 161 11.32 -23.97 -3.56
C ASP A 161 11.63 -22.63 -2.86
N PRO A 162 10.64 -21.97 -2.21
CA PRO A 162 10.84 -20.68 -1.56
C PRO A 162 11.81 -20.73 -0.36
N ALA A 163 12.05 -21.89 0.26
CA ALA A 163 12.98 -22.01 1.38
C ALA A 163 14.44 -21.68 0.98
N LEU A 164 14.75 -21.77 -0.32
CA LEU A 164 16.05 -21.40 -0.86
C LEU A 164 16.28 -19.87 -0.83
N ILE A 165 15.21 -19.07 -0.90
CA ILE A 165 15.27 -17.61 -0.75
C ILE A 165 15.67 -17.24 0.67
N ASP A 166 15.06 -17.86 1.68
CA ASP A 166 15.41 -17.63 3.09
C ASP A 166 16.85 -18.04 3.41
N ARG A 167 17.29 -19.18 2.85
CA ARG A 167 18.68 -19.65 2.99
C ARG A 167 19.68 -18.72 2.31
N ALA A 168 19.32 -18.11 1.19
CA ALA A 168 20.16 -17.07 0.58
C ALA A 168 20.11 -15.78 1.41
N ALA A 169 18.94 -15.37 1.91
CA ALA A 169 18.74 -14.20 2.75
C ALA A 169 19.63 -14.20 3.98
N PHE A 170 19.75 -15.35 4.66
CA PHE A 170 20.66 -15.51 5.80
C PHE A 170 22.13 -15.20 5.44
N ARG A 171 22.54 -15.47 4.19
CA ARG A 171 23.93 -15.31 3.72
C ARG A 171 24.23 -13.93 3.16
N THR A 172 23.28 -13.34 2.45
CA THR A 172 23.44 -12.07 1.72
C THR A 172 22.79 -10.86 2.40
N GLY A 173 21.97 -11.11 3.43
CA GLY A 173 21.16 -10.11 4.09
C GLY A 173 19.79 -9.92 3.44
N ALA A 174 18.86 -9.35 4.23
CA ALA A 174 17.45 -9.18 3.87
C ALA A 174 17.23 -8.37 2.58
N ARG A 175 18.06 -7.35 2.32
CA ARG A 175 17.96 -6.53 1.09
C ARG A 175 18.11 -7.38 -0.18
N GLN A 176 19.15 -8.22 -0.23
CA GLN A 176 19.46 -8.97 -1.46
C GLN A 176 18.45 -10.10 -1.70
N ALA A 177 17.87 -10.65 -0.62
CA ALA A 177 16.72 -11.55 -0.72
C ALA A 177 15.46 -10.83 -1.21
N GLY A 178 15.19 -9.61 -0.73
CA GLY A 178 14.08 -8.80 -1.22
C GLY A 178 14.20 -8.42 -2.69
N VAL A 179 15.42 -8.12 -3.17
CA VAL A 179 15.69 -7.90 -4.61
C VAL A 179 15.41 -9.16 -5.42
N TRP A 180 15.85 -10.32 -4.91
CA TRP A 180 15.61 -11.58 -5.58
C TRP A 180 14.11 -11.92 -5.63
N ALA A 181 13.42 -11.86 -4.49
CA ALA A 181 11.98 -12.08 -4.41
C ALA A 181 11.20 -11.13 -5.34
N ALA A 182 11.59 -9.86 -5.42
CA ALA A 182 10.97 -8.90 -6.34
C ALA A 182 11.15 -9.24 -7.82
N GLY A 183 12.26 -9.90 -8.19
CA GLY A 183 12.53 -10.32 -9.56
C GLY A 183 11.84 -11.62 -9.97
N THR A 184 11.40 -12.46 -9.03
CA THR A 184 10.80 -13.78 -9.32
C THR A 184 9.35 -13.91 -8.88
N ALA A 185 8.83 -13.01 -8.05
CA ALA A 185 7.49 -13.09 -7.51
C ALA A 185 6.42 -12.98 -8.61
N THR A 186 5.47 -13.91 -8.56
CA THR A 186 4.24 -13.87 -9.33
C THR A 186 3.23 -12.91 -8.68
N PRO A 187 2.22 -12.40 -9.43
CA PRO A 187 1.18 -11.55 -8.86
C PRO A 187 0.47 -12.17 -7.64
N GLU A 188 0.28 -13.49 -7.64
CA GLU A 188 -0.37 -14.23 -6.55
C GLU A 188 0.48 -14.25 -5.27
N GLU A 189 1.80 -14.42 -5.40
CA GLU A 189 2.75 -14.37 -4.27
C GLU A 189 2.88 -12.98 -3.65
N THR A 190 2.58 -11.92 -4.41
CA THR A 190 2.60 -10.55 -3.88
C THR A 190 1.39 -10.23 -2.99
N VAL A 191 0.27 -10.95 -3.13
CA VAL A 191 -0.96 -10.71 -2.35
C VAL A 191 -0.74 -10.74 -0.83
N PRO A 192 -0.14 -11.78 -0.22
CA PRO A 192 0.10 -11.79 1.22
C PRO A 192 1.08 -10.70 1.67
N LEU A 193 2.10 -10.39 0.86
CA LEU A 193 3.05 -9.31 1.15
C LEU A 193 2.36 -7.94 1.16
N CYS A 194 1.51 -7.69 0.17
CA CYS A 194 0.69 -6.49 0.06
C CYS A 194 -0.31 -6.36 1.22
N SER A 195 -0.92 -7.46 1.66
CA SER A 195 -1.79 -7.48 2.85
C SER A 195 -1.01 -7.08 4.11
N ALA A 196 0.17 -7.66 4.34
CA ALA A 196 1.00 -7.31 5.48
C ALA A 196 1.50 -5.84 5.43
N ALA A 197 1.83 -5.34 4.23
CA ALA A 197 2.19 -3.93 4.02
C ALA A 197 1.01 -3.00 4.34
N ARG A 198 -0.22 -3.41 4.01
CA ARG A 198 -1.44 -2.66 4.33
C ARG A 198 -1.64 -2.49 5.82
N GLU A 199 -1.43 -3.55 6.61
CA GLU A 199 -1.53 -3.51 8.08
C GLU A 199 -0.52 -2.53 8.69
N ARG A 200 0.66 -2.42 8.09
CA ARG A 200 1.71 -1.45 8.51
C ARG A 200 1.49 -0.04 7.95
N GLY A 201 0.52 0.17 7.05
CA GLY A 201 0.28 1.46 6.40
C GLY A 201 1.37 1.88 5.41
N VAL A 202 2.08 0.92 4.80
CA VAL A 202 3.21 1.16 3.89
C VAL A 202 2.97 0.54 2.51
N SER A 203 3.82 0.92 1.55
CA SER A 203 3.90 0.31 0.22
C SER A 203 5.17 -0.55 0.12
N LEU A 204 5.25 -1.44 -0.86
CA LEU A 204 6.44 -2.24 -1.10
C LEU A 204 7.23 -1.71 -2.30
N CYS A 205 8.55 -1.61 -2.17
CA CYS A 205 9.42 -1.24 -3.29
C CYS A 205 9.33 -2.27 -4.44
N PRO A 206 9.12 -1.87 -5.70
CA PRO A 206 9.07 -2.82 -6.82
C PRO A 206 10.40 -3.52 -7.08
N GLY A 207 11.53 -2.93 -6.66
CA GLY A 207 12.85 -3.51 -6.91
C GLY A 207 13.43 -4.35 -5.76
N CYS A 208 12.87 -4.26 -4.56
CA CYS A 208 13.42 -4.98 -3.40
C CYS A 208 12.43 -5.33 -2.29
N PHE A 209 11.13 -5.08 -2.49
CA PHE A 209 10.06 -5.26 -1.50
C PHE A 209 10.31 -4.67 -0.10
N SER A 210 11.22 -3.70 0.02
CA SER A 210 11.37 -2.94 1.27
C SER A 210 10.19 -1.99 1.47
N ASP A 211 9.84 -1.75 2.73
CA ASP A 211 8.77 -0.84 3.11
C ASP A 211 9.07 0.59 2.65
N ILE A 212 8.06 1.22 2.03
CA ILE A 212 8.09 2.60 1.57
C ILE A 212 6.90 3.33 2.20
N PRO A 213 7.15 4.29 3.11
CA PRO A 213 6.08 5.09 3.69
C PRO A 213 5.50 6.06 2.66
N PRO A 214 4.20 6.41 2.77
CA PRO A 214 3.62 7.47 1.95
C PRO A 214 4.35 8.79 2.17
N GLN A 215 4.61 9.55 1.10
CA GLN A 215 5.32 10.84 1.19
C GLN A 215 4.43 11.97 1.69
N VAL A 216 3.15 11.92 1.35
CA VAL A 216 2.19 12.91 1.83
C VAL A 216 1.70 12.43 3.19
N PRO A 217 2.06 13.13 4.29
CA PRO A 217 1.62 12.75 5.61
C PRO A 217 0.11 12.99 5.74
N ASP A 218 -0.55 12.09 6.46
CA ASP A 218 -1.95 12.24 6.82
C ASP A 218 -2.18 13.51 7.65
N LEU A 219 -3.41 13.99 7.63
CA LEU A 219 -3.83 15.07 8.51
C LEU A 219 -3.70 14.64 9.98
N PRO A 220 -3.26 15.54 10.87
CA PRO A 220 -3.19 15.22 12.29
C PRO A 220 -4.59 14.89 12.83
N PRO A 221 -4.68 14.05 13.88
CA PRO A 221 -5.96 13.67 14.46
C PRO A 221 -6.68 14.87 15.06
N GLU A 222 -7.99 14.79 15.20
CA GLU A 222 -8.81 15.83 15.82
C GLU A 222 -8.33 16.16 17.24
N LEU A 223 -8.62 17.39 17.70
CA LEU A 223 -8.50 17.76 19.10
C LEU A 223 -9.51 16.97 19.93
N THR A 224 -9.12 16.59 21.15
CA THR A 224 -10.00 15.89 22.06
C THR A 224 -11.10 16.84 22.51
N LEU A 225 -12.34 16.52 22.14
CA LEU A 225 -13.53 17.31 22.46
C LEU A 225 -14.50 16.45 23.27
N ALA A 226 -14.71 16.82 24.54
CA ALA A 226 -15.64 16.12 25.41
C ALA A 226 -16.18 17.06 26.48
N ASN A 227 -17.50 17.01 26.73
CA ASN A 227 -18.17 17.71 27.83
C ASN A 227 -17.88 19.22 27.86
N GLY A 228 -17.82 19.88 26.69
CA GLY A 228 -17.49 21.30 26.59
C GLY A 228 -16.05 21.64 26.92
N ARG A 229 -15.13 20.68 26.80
CA ARG A 229 -13.69 20.89 26.89
C ARG A 229 -13.01 20.41 25.62
N LEU A 230 -12.21 21.29 25.04
CA LEU A 230 -11.34 21.05 23.89
C LEU A 230 -9.89 21.04 24.37
N ALA A 231 -9.13 20.00 24.05
CA ALA A 231 -7.74 19.85 24.47
C ALA A 231 -6.85 19.20 23.39
N GLY A 232 -5.60 19.67 23.30
CA GLY A 232 -4.56 19.07 22.47
C GLY A 232 -3.30 19.93 22.38
N ASP A 233 -2.15 19.30 22.17
CA ASP A 233 -0.84 19.96 22.00
C ASP A 233 -0.50 20.96 23.13
N GLY A 234 -0.91 20.65 24.37
CA GLY A 234 -0.69 21.51 25.55
C GLY A 234 -1.67 22.67 25.71
N PHE A 235 -2.60 22.86 24.77
CA PHE A 235 -3.63 23.92 24.83
C PHE A 235 -4.99 23.35 25.23
N VAL A 236 -5.75 24.13 26.02
CA VAL A 236 -7.08 23.78 26.49
C VAL A 236 -8.01 24.98 26.33
N ALA A 237 -9.20 24.75 25.77
CA ALA A 237 -10.31 25.69 25.81
C ALA A 237 -11.52 25.00 26.44
N THR A 238 -12.22 25.73 27.31
CA THR A 238 -13.46 25.26 27.92
C THR A 238 -14.60 26.17 27.48
N ALA A 239 -15.78 25.58 27.27
CA ALA A 239 -17.00 26.36 27.15
C ALA A 239 -17.10 27.29 28.38
N PRO A 240 -17.45 28.57 28.18
CA PRO A 240 -17.70 29.44 29.32
C PRO A 240 -18.76 28.79 30.20
N VAL A 241 -18.53 28.76 31.51
CA VAL A 241 -19.52 28.29 32.49
C VAL A 241 -20.68 29.30 32.49
N LEU A 242 -21.59 29.14 31.53
CA LEU A 242 -22.85 29.84 31.54
C LEU A 242 -23.65 29.16 32.65
N SER A 243 -23.94 29.91 33.72
CA SER A 243 -24.87 29.48 34.77
C SER A 243 -26.08 28.82 34.12
N PRO A 244 -26.51 27.64 34.59
CA PRO A 244 -27.51 26.84 33.88
C PRO A 244 -28.72 27.71 33.54
N PRO A 245 -29.39 27.51 32.39
CA PRO A 245 -30.51 28.34 31.95
C PRO A 245 -31.60 28.46 33.02
N ARG A 246 -31.75 27.43 33.86
CA ARG A 246 -32.62 27.43 35.03
C ARG A 246 -32.21 28.48 36.06
N VAL A 247 -30.92 28.59 36.41
CA VAL A 247 -30.41 29.56 37.38
C VAL A 247 -30.61 30.99 36.88
N ARG A 248 -30.33 31.27 35.61
CA ARG A 248 -30.57 32.60 35.02
C ARG A 248 -32.05 32.96 34.94
N ALA A 249 -32.88 32.01 34.53
CA ALA A 249 -34.32 32.18 34.53
C ALA A 249 -34.88 32.39 35.95
N THR A 250 -34.35 31.68 36.96
CA THR A 250 -34.72 31.86 38.36
C THR A 250 -34.30 33.23 38.88
N LEU A 251 -33.10 33.71 38.56
CA LEU A 251 -32.65 35.05 38.95
C LEU A 251 -33.50 36.16 38.31
N LEU A 252 -33.87 36.02 37.03
CA LEU A 252 -34.78 36.95 36.35
C LEU A 252 -36.19 36.92 36.93
N GLY A 253 -36.74 35.73 37.13
CA GLY A 253 -38.03 35.55 37.80
C GLY A 253 -38.03 36.18 39.19
N ALA A 254 -36.99 35.92 40.00
CA ALA A 254 -36.83 36.49 41.34
C ALA A 254 -36.69 38.01 41.33
N GLY A 255 -35.93 38.58 40.38
CA GLY A 255 -35.80 40.03 40.22
C GLY A 255 -37.12 40.71 39.86
N VAL A 256 -37.90 40.14 38.94
CA VAL A 256 -39.23 40.64 38.57
C VAL A 256 -40.22 40.52 39.74
N MET A 257 -40.12 39.44 40.52
CA MET A 257 -40.89 39.25 41.75
C MET A 257 -40.59 40.33 42.78
N LEU A 258 -39.30 40.59 43.04
CA LEU A 258 -38.84 41.56 44.02
C LEU A 258 -39.24 43.00 43.63
N ALA A 259 -39.09 43.34 42.35
CA ALA A 259 -39.48 44.65 41.83
C ALA A 259 -41.01 44.82 41.79
N GLY A 260 -41.75 43.76 41.43
CA GLY A 260 -43.20 43.77 41.33
C GLY A 260 -43.90 43.82 42.69
N ALA A 261 -43.35 43.18 43.72
CA ALA A 261 -43.92 43.16 45.07
C ALA A 261 -43.97 44.54 45.75
N LEU A 262 -43.15 45.50 45.28
CA LEU A 262 -43.13 46.88 45.77
C LEU A 262 -44.21 47.77 45.15
N VAL A 263 -44.80 47.37 44.00
CA VAL A 263 -45.61 48.29 43.16
C VAL A 263 -46.96 47.70 42.74
N ILE A 264 -47.10 46.37 42.74
CA ILE A 264 -48.25 45.66 42.15
C ILE A 264 -48.75 44.55 43.11
N PRO A 265 -50.07 44.27 43.21
CA PRO A 265 -50.59 43.15 44.00
C PRO A 265 -49.88 41.82 43.69
N VAL A 266 -49.57 41.07 44.75
CA VAL A 266 -48.73 39.86 44.76
C VAL A 266 -49.09 38.85 43.67
N ALA A 267 -50.39 38.67 43.39
CA ALA A 267 -50.86 37.77 42.34
C ALA A 267 -50.37 38.15 40.93
N ARG A 268 -50.27 39.44 40.60
CA ARG A 268 -49.75 39.91 39.31
C ARG A 268 -48.23 39.83 39.25
N ALA A 269 -47.53 40.06 40.37
CA ALA A 269 -46.08 39.88 40.46
C ALA A 269 -45.67 38.41 40.26
N LEU A 270 -46.46 37.45 40.78
CA LEU A 270 -46.31 36.02 40.54
C LEU A 270 -46.43 35.66 39.05
N VAL A 271 -47.47 36.17 38.37
CA VAL A 271 -47.68 35.92 36.93
C VAL A 271 -46.54 36.49 36.09
N LEU A 272 -46.11 37.73 36.37
CA LEU A 272 -44.99 38.37 35.66
C LEU A 272 -43.66 37.64 35.91
N SER A 273 -43.42 37.15 37.13
CA SER A 273 -42.25 36.35 37.48
C SER A 273 -42.23 35.00 36.77
N ALA A 274 -43.37 34.31 36.70
CA ALA A 274 -43.51 33.07 35.95
C ALA A 274 -43.31 33.29 34.45
N LEU A 275 -43.87 34.38 33.89
CA LEU A 275 -43.67 34.77 32.50
C LEU A 275 -42.20 35.10 32.22
N ALA A 276 -41.54 35.87 33.08
CA ALA A 276 -40.12 36.20 32.98
C ALA A 276 -39.22 34.96 33.12
N TYR A 277 -39.58 34.01 33.98
CA TYR A 277 -38.90 32.72 34.08
C TYR A 277 -39.05 31.91 32.79
N LEU A 278 -40.26 31.80 32.22
CA LEU A 278 -40.50 31.06 30.99
C LEU A 278 -39.81 31.71 29.79
N LEU A 279 -39.91 33.05 29.68
CA LEU A 279 -39.26 33.84 28.63
C LEU A 279 -37.73 33.76 28.78
N GLY A 280 -37.20 33.93 29.99
CA GLY A 280 -35.78 33.76 30.29
C GLY A 280 -35.31 32.35 29.99
N ARG A 281 -36.05 31.31 30.37
CA ARG A 281 -35.71 29.92 30.06
C ARG A 281 -35.71 29.66 28.56
N ALA A 282 -36.61 30.27 27.79
CA ALA A 282 -36.65 30.16 26.34
C ALA A 282 -35.50 30.92 25.66
N LEU A 283 -35.17 32.13 26.14
CA LEU A 283 -34.10 32.99 25.62
C LEU A 283 -32.70 32.50 26.01
N PHE A 284 -32.51 32.01 27.23
CA PHE A 284 -31.22 31.50 27.75
C PHE A 284 -31.02 30.01 27.52
N ARG A 285 -31.97 29.29 26.90
CA ARG A 285 -31.74 27.93 26.44
C ARG A 285 -30.52 27.99 25.51
N SER A 286 -29.36 27.52 25.98
CA SER A 286 -28.13 27.53 25.19
C SER A 286 -28.41 26.72 23.92
N LYS A 287 -28.56 27.41 22.79
CA LYS A 287 -28.89 26.78 21.51
C LYS A 287 -27.72 25.97 20.94
N GLY A 288 -26.54 26.02 21.55
CA GLY A 288 -25.35 25.26 21.14
C GLY A 288 -25.04 24.10 22.09
N ALA A 289 -24.57 22.99 21.52
CA ALA A 289 -23.97 21.90 22.28
C ALA A 289 -22.76 22.44 23.08
N PRO A 290 -22.46 21.93 24.29
CA PRO A 290 -21.34 22.40 25.10
C PRO A 290 -20.01 22.32 24.34
N ASP A 291 -19.85 21.31 23.50
CA ASP A 291 -18.68 21.11 22.64
C ASP A 291 -18.51 22.21 21.57
N ASP A 292 -19.60 22.68 20.97
CA ASP A 292 -19.58 23.80 20.02
C ASP A 292 -19.17 25.11 20.71
N LEU A 293 -19.62 25.31 21.95
CA LEU A 293 -19.23 26.48 22.75
C LEU A 293 -17.73 26.46 23.10
N ALA A 294 -17.17 25.28 23.37
CA ALA A 294 -15.73 25.12 23.60
C ALA A 294 -14.91 25.40 22.34
N LEU A 295 -15.39 24.95 21.17
CA LEU A 295 -14.80 25.28 19.88
C LEU A 295 -14.83 26.79 19.60
N ASN A 296 -15.96 27.44 19.83
CA ASN A 296 -16.08 28.89 19.65
C ASN A 296 -15.16 29.64 20.61
N ALA A 297 -15.04 29.20 21.86
CA ALA A 297 -14.08 29.75 22.81
C ALA A 297 -12.62 29.57 22.35
N ALA A 298 -12.28 28.41 21.78
CA ALA A 298 -10.95 28.15 21.22
C ALA A 298 -10.62 29.10 20.06
N TRP A 299 -11.57 29.33 19.14
CA TRP A 299 -11.38 30.29 18.03
C TRP A 299 -11.25 31.74 18.51
N ARG A 300 -12.05 32.16 19.50
CA ARG A 300 -11.98 33.53 20.04
C ARG A 300 -10.71 33.80 20.83
N THR A 301 -10.15 32.80 21.51
CA THR A 301 -9.04 33.01 22.45
C THR A 301 -7.73 32.41 21.95
N LEU A 302 -7.69 31.10 21.73
CA LEU A 302 -6.48 30.37 21.37
C LEU A 302 -6.06 30.67 19.93
N ALA A 303 -6.96 30.56 18.95
CA ALA A 303 -6.60 30.78 17.55
C ALA A 303 -6.00 32.17 17.34
N ARG A 304 -6.62 33.22 17.90
CA ARG A 304 -6.08 34.60 17.86
C ARG A 304 -4.69 34.72 18.48
N LYS A 305 -4.46 34.14 19.66
CA LYS A 305 -3.15 34.21 20.34
C LYS A 305 -2.07 33.40 19.63
N LEU A 306 -2.45 32.31 18.97
CA LEU A 306 -1.54 31.38 18.34
C LEU A 306 -1.30 31.68 16.86
N THR A 307 -2.07 32.60 16.26
CA THR A 307 -1.94 32.97 14.84
C THR A 307 -0.56 33.52 14.52
N ASP A 308 0.16 34.15 15.45
CA ASP A 308 1.52 34.65 15.17
C ASP A 308 2.64 33.67 15.55
N ARG A 309 2.29 32.54 16.20
CA ARG A 309 3.25 31.55 16.71
C ARG A 309 3.54 30.45 15.69
N ARG A 310 4.80 30.33 15.25
CA ARG A 310 5.23 29.30 14.27
C ARG A 310 5.05 27.87 14.78
N ASP A 311 5.30 27.64 16.07
CA ASP A 311 5.16 26.33 16.72
C ASP A 311 3.70 25.86 16.87
N ALA A 312 2.72 26.75 16.64
CA ALA A 312 1.30 26.43 16.79
C ALA A 312 0.64 25.84 15.53
N ALA A 313 1.37 25.68 14.42
CA ALA A 313 0.79 25.25 13.14
C ALA A 313 0.07 23.89 13.24
N ARG A 314 0.63 22.93 14.00
CA ARG A 314 0.01 21.62 14.25
C ARG A 314 -1.32 21.75 15.00
N PHE A 315 -1.34 22.50 16.11
CA PHE A 315 -2.55 22.73 16.89
C PHE A 315 -3.65 23.41 16.06
N LEU A 316 -3.28 24.45 15.30
CA LEU A 316 -4.22 25.19 14.45
C LEU A 316 -4.78 24.32 13.31
N THR A 317 -3.96 23.44 12.73
CA THR A 317 -4.42 22.46 11.74
C THR A 317 -5.47 21.53 12.36
N ARG A 318 -5.20 20.99 13.55
CA ARG A 318 -6.15 20.13 14.27
C ARG A 318 -7.42 20.88 14.65
N LEU A 319 -7.32 22.16 15.05
CA LEU A 319 -8.48 23.01 15.32
C LEU A 319 -9.35 23.19 14.08
N CYS A 320 -8.75 23.41 12.91
CA CYS A 320 -9.48 23.46 11.64
C CYS A 320 -10.23 22.15 11.37
N VAL A 321 -9.54 21.01 11.50
CA VAL A 321 -10.15 19.68 11.29
C VAL A 321 -11.30 19.42 12.26
N THR A 322 -11.14 19.70 13.55
CA THR A 322 -12.20 19.51 14.57
C THR A 322 -13.40 20.45 14.37
N SER A 323 -13.20 21.58 13.70
CA SER A 323 -14.25 22.57 13.46
C SER A 323 -15.14 22.24 12.25
N VAL A 324 -14.80 21.22 11.46
CA VAL A 324 -15.59 20.80 10.29
C VAL A 324 -16.99 20.40 10.72
N GLY A 325 -18.00 21.10 10.22
CA GLY A 325 -19.39 20.81 10.56
C GLY A 325 -19.76 21.11 12.02
N ARG A 326 -18.94 21.86 12.77
CA ARG A 326 -19.18 22.23 14.18
C ARG A 326 -18.92 23.71 14.46
N GLY A 327 -19.33 24.18 15.63
CA GLY A 327 -19.19 25.57 16.08
C GLY A 327 -19.91 26.60 15.19
N ASP A 328 -19.69 27.87 15.49
CA ASP A 328 -20.26 29.02 14.78
C ASP A 328 -19.27 29.54 13.71
N PRO A 329 -19.62 29.47 12.41
CA PRO A 329 -18.81 30.03 11.32
C PRO A 329 -18.57 31.53 11.43
N PHE A 330 -19.56 32.30 11.92
CA PHE A 330 -19.48 33.75 11.98
C PHE A 330 -18.42 34.19 12.99
N ASP A 331 -18.46 33.60 14.18
CA ASP A 331 -17.49 33.86 15.26
C ASP A 331 -16.03 33.61 14.84
N ARG A 332 -15.80 32.61 13.97
CA ARG A 332 -14.45 32.22 13.55
C ARG A 332 -13.97 32.84 12.24
N ALA A 333 -14.81 33.56 11.50
CA ALA A 333 -14.45 34.07 10.17
C ALA A 333 -13.19 34.94 10.16
N ASN A 334 -13.10 35.90 11.09
CA ASN A 334 -11.94 36.79 11.23
C ASN A 334 -10.64 36.06 11.59
N PRO A 335 -10.56 35.27 12.69
CA PRO A 335 -9.34 34.53 13.00
C PRO A 335 -8.98 33.50 11.92
N LEU A 336 -9.96 32.89 11.24
CA LEU A 336 -9.70 31.97 10.14
C LEU A 336 -9.09 32.69 8.92
N ASN A 337 -9.54 33.89 8.58
CA ASN A 337 -8.95 34.66 7.48
C ASN A 337 -7.52 35.11 7.79
N ALA A 338 -7.25 35.51 9.03
CA ALA A 338 -5.88 35.83 9.47
C ALA A 338 -4.97 34.58 9.39
N LEU A 339 -5.48 33.42 9.79
CA LEU A 339 -4.78 32.13 9.68
C LEU A 339 -4.46 31.76 8.23
N VAL A 340 -5.43 31.92 7.32
CA VAL A 340 -5.23 31.68 5.87
C VAL A 340 -4.15 32.61 5.31
N ALA A 341 -4.20 33.91 5.65
CA ALA A 341 -3.23 34.88 5.16
C ALA A 341 -1.80 34.51 5.61
N ARG A 342 -1.63 34.12 6.88
CA ARG A 342 -0.36 33.61 7.40
C ARG A 342 0.10 32.35 6.66
N ALA A 343 -0.76 31.32 6.62
CA ALA A 343 -0.36 30.02 6.09
C ALA A 343 -0.05 30.11 4.58
N ASN A 344 -0.68 31.04 3.86
CA ASN A 344 -0.38 31.31 2.46
C ASN A 344 1.00 31.97 2.26
N ALA A 345 1.48 32.76 3.23
CA ALA A 345 2.82 33.35 3.19
C ALA A 345 3.94 32.34 3.55
N ASN A 346 3.61 31.24 4.24
CA ASN A 346 4.58 30.24 4.69
C ASN A 346 4.43 28.90 3.94
N ARG A 347 5.34 28.62 2.98
CA ARG A 347 5.31 27.39 2.19
C ARG A 347 5.41 26.09 3.03
N GLY A 348 5.99 26.15 4.24
CA GLY A 348 6.07 25.00 5.14
C GLY A 348 4.75 24.64 5.84
N GLU A 349 3.73 25.51 5.76
CA GLU A 349 2.42 25.35 6.42
C GLU A 349 1.33 24.87 5.44
N GLY A 350 1.69 24.08 4.42
CA GLY A 350 0.76 23.60 3.39
C GLY A 350 -0.48 22.88 3.95
N GLN A 351 -0.30 22.00 4.94
CA GLN A 351 -1.42 21.32 5.62
C GLN A 351 -2.36 22.30 6.33
N LEU A 352 -1.80 23.29 7.03
CA LEU A 352 -2.59 24.31 7.73
C LEU A 352 -3.40 25.14 6.73
N LEU A 353 -2.76 25.55 5.63
CA LEU A 353 -3.43 26.31 4.58
C LEU A 353 -4.56 25.51 3.94
N ALA A 354 -4.32 24.25 3.59
CA ALA A 354 -5.32 23.35 3.01
C ALA A 354 -6.51 23.17 3.94
N THR A 355 -6.26 22.88 5.22
CA THR A 355 -7.34 22.66 6.21
C THR A 355 -8.12 23.93 6.54
N ALA A 356 -7.45 25.08 6.65
CA ALA A 356 -8.10 26.36 6.88
C ALA A 356 -8.98 26.80 5.69
N LEU A 357 -8.48 26.63 4.45
CA LEU A 357 -9.25 26.95 3.25
C LEU A 357 -10.43 25.99 3.07
N ALA A 358 -10.24 24.69 3.28
CA ALA A 358 -11.32 23.71 3.22
C ALA A 358 -12.42 23.98 4.27
N LEU A 359 -12.03 24.35 5.49
CA LEU A 359 -12.97 24.79 6.53
C LEU A 359 -13.74 26.04 6.09
N ARG A 360 -13.06 27.05 5.53
CA ARG A 360 -13.70 28.29 5.07
C ARG A 360 -14.74 28.04 3.96
N VAL A 361 -14.46 27.13 3.04
CA VAL A 361 -15.42 26.72 2.01
C VAL A 361 -16.61 26.00 2.66
N GLY A 362 -16.36 25.06 3.58
CA GLY A 362 -17.43 24.37 4.31
C GLY A 362 -18.31 25.29 5.16
N ASP A 363 -17.70 26.33 5.74
CA ASP A 363 -18.40 27.39 6.47
C ASP A 363 -19.30 28.22 5.57
N SER A 364 -18.81 28.56 4.39
CA SER A 364 -19.58 29.29 3.38
C SER A 364 -20.78 28.48 2.90
N ALA A 365 -20.65 27.15 2.81
CA ALA A 365 -21.73 26.27 2.41
C ALA A 365 -22.93 26.28 3.37
N ARG A 366 -22.70 26.54 4.66
CA ARG A 366 -23.77 26.71 5.66
C ARG A 366 -24.63 27.94 5.40
N PHE A 367 -24.13 28.90 4.62
CA PHE A 367 -24.86 30.09 4.17
C PHE A 367 -25.40 29.94 2.75
N GLY A 368 -25.57 28.69 2.26
CA GLY A 368 -26.15 28.41 0.95
C GLY A 368 -25.18 28.57 -0.23
N ARG A 369 -23.87 28.75 0.02
CA ARG A 369 -22.87 28.69 -1.06
C ARG A 369 -22.69 27.25 -1.52
N ASP A 370 -22.32 27.10 -2.79
CA ASP A 370 -22.11 25.81 -3.41
C ASP A 370 -20.81 25.15 -2.92
N TYR A 371 -20.95 24.06 -2.16
CA TYR A 371 -19.79 23.40 -1.55
C TYR A 371 -18.92 22.64 -2.58
N PRO A 372 -19.45 21.74 -3.43
CA PRO A 372 -18.65 21.10 -4.48
C PRO A 372 -17.93 22.09 -5.40
N ALA A 373 -18.59 23.17 -5.82
CA ALA A 373 -17.97 24.18 -6.67
C ALA A 373 -16.81 24.90 -5.96
N GLY A 374 -17.03 25.37 -4.73
CA GLY A 374 -15.98 26.03 -3.96
C GLY A 374 -14.78 25.13 -3.65
N LEU A 375 -14.98 23.81 -3.53
CA LEU A 375 -13.88 22.84 -3.39
C LEU A 375 -13.12 22.62 -4.71
N ALA A 376 -13.83 22.52 -5.83
CA ALA A 376 -13.19 22.40 -7.14
C ALA A 376 -12.35 23.64 -7.46
N ASP A 377 -12.87 24.84 -7.19
CA ASP A 377 -12.15 26.10 -7.34
C ASP A 377 -10.90 26.17 -6.46
N LEU A 378 -10.99 25.65 -5.24
CA LEU A 378 -9.86 25.58 -4.31
C LEU A 378 -8.74 24.65 -4.82
N ILE A 379 -9.09 23.57 -5.52
CA ILE A 379 -8.17 22.57 -6.04
C ILE A 379 -7.62 22.94 -7.42
N ALA A 380 -8.36 23.71 -8.23
CA ALA A 380 -7.97 24.07 -9.59
C ALA A 380 -6.53 24.60 -9.77
N PRO A 381 -5.98 25.44 -8.87
CA PRO A 381 -4.56 25.86 -8.92
C PRO A 381 -3.55 24.72 -8.92
N VAL A 382 -3.88 23.57 -8.33
CA VAL A 382 -3.01 22.38 -8.30
C VAL A 382 -2.79 21.84 -9.71
N PHE A 383 -3.85 21.74 -10.51
CA PHE A 383 -3.75 21.23 -11.88
C PHE A 383 -2.92 22.16 -12.79
N ARG A 384 -2.93 23.47 -12.50
CA ARG A 384 -2.08 24.45 -13.20
C ARG A 384 -0.62 24.48 -12.71
N GLY A 385 -0.30 23.74 -11.64
CA GLY A 385 1.04 23.74 -11.03
C GLY A 385 1.34 24.96 -10.15
N GLU A 386 0.33 25.80 -9.86
CA GLU A 386 0.45 26.95 -8.95
C GLU A 386 0.55 26.50 -7.48
N ARG A 387 0.03 25.30 -7.18
CA ARG A 387 0.10 24.64 -5.86
C ARG A 387 0.55 23.20 -6.03
N SER A 388 1.19 22.66 -5.01
CA SER A 388 1.60 21.25 -4.96
C SER A 388 0.38 20.34 -4.81
N ALA A 389 0.45 19.12 -5.34
CA ALA A 389 -0.69 18.19 -5.38
C ALA A 389 -1.06 17.55 -4.03
N ASP A 390 -0.14 17.54 -3.06
CA ASP A 390 -0.43 17.21 -1.67
C ASP A 390 -1.46 18.15 -1.03
N PHE A 391 -1.52 19.41 -1.48
CA PHE A 391 -2.54 20.36 -1.05
C PHE A 391 -3.96 19.87 -1.37
N ALA A 392 -4.20 19.34 -2.58
CA ALA A 392 -5.50 18.79 -2.95
C ALA A 392 -5.86 17.57 -2.09
N GLU A 393 -4.87 16.74 -1.79
CA GLU A 393 -5.03 15.58 -0.93
C GLU A 393 -5.46 15.97 0.48
N HIS A 394 -4.83 17.00 1.08
CA HIS A 394 -5.23 17.52 2.40
C HIS A 394 -6.61 18.20 2.38
N VAL A 395 -6.95 18.95 1.32
CA VAL A 395 -8.29 19.56 1.18
C VAL A 395 -9.37 18.47 1.14
N LEU A 396 -9.16 17.43 0.34
CA LEU A 396 -10.11 16.32 0.22
C LEU A 396 -10.15 15.45 1.49
N ALA A 397 -9.03 15.29 2.19
CA ALA A 397 -9.00 14.64 3.50
C ALA A 397 -9.92 15.35 4.50
N VAL A 398 -9.94 16.69 4.51
CA VAL A 398 -10.90 17.47 5.32
C VAL A 398 -12.33 17.27 4.83
N TYR A 399 -12.56 17.34 3.52
CA TYR A 399 -13.89 17.13 2.95
C TYR A 399 -14.49 15.77 3.35
N PHE A 400 -13.70 14.70 3.36
CA PHE A 400 -14.17 13.36 3.69
C PHE A 400 -14.30 13.05 5.19
N ARG A 401 -14.04 14.02 6.09
CA ARG A 401 -14.28 13.86 7.54
C ARG A 401 -15.76 13.68 7.90
N THR A 402 -16.65 14.19 7.05
CA THR A 402 -18.10 14.02 7.20
C THR A 402 -18.60 13.12 6.07
N PRO A 403 -19.57 12.21 6.32
CA PRO A 403 -20.22 11.46 5.26
C PRO A 403 -20.78 12.39 4.17
N ARG A 404 -20.63 12.00 2.90
CA ARG A 404 -21.04 12.79 1.74
C ARG A 404 -22.11 12.07 0.93
N HIS A 405 -23.06 12.84 0.42
CA HIS A 405 -24.07 12.31 -0.48
C HIS A 405 -23.43 11.89 -1.79
N THR A 406 -23.84 10.75 -2.34
CA THR A 406 -23.25 10.16 -3.57
C THR A 406 -23.35 11.11 -4.76
N GLY A 407 -24.48 11.79 -4.92
CA GLY A 407 -24.70 12.80 -5.96
C GLY A 407 -23.80 14.03 -5.83
N GLU A 408 -23.54 14.50 -4.60
CA GLU A 408 -22.65 15.65 -4.38
C GLU A 408 -21.22 15.28 -4.74
N LEU A 409 -20.80 14.06 -4.37
CA LEU A 409 -19.49 13.52 -4.72
C LEU A 409 -19.34 13.35 -6.24
N ALA A 410 -20.37 12.84 -6.92
CA ALA A 410 -20.36 12.68 -8.37
C ALA A 410 -20.34 14.04 -9.10
N ARG A 411 -21.00 15.06 -8.53
CA ARG A 411 -20.90 16.43 -9.04
C ARG A 411 -19.52 17.05 -8.80
N LEU A 412 -18.96 16.91 -7.60
CA LEU A 412 -17.58 17.34 -7.30
C LEU A 412 -16.59 16.71 -8.28
N ARG A 413 -16.76 15.42 -8.58
CA ARG A 413 -15.97 14.71 -9.59
C ARG A 413 -16.02 15.37 -10.96
N ALA A 414 -17.20 15.67 -11.48
CA ALA A 414 -17.35 16.32 -12.77
C ALA A 414 -16.63 17.69 -12.79
N LEU A 415 -16.75 18.46 -11.71
CA LEU A 415 -16.09 19.77 -11.57
C LEU A 415 -14.57 19.64 -11.47
N LEU A 416 -14.05 18.68 -10.70
CA LEU A 416 -12.61 18.42 -10.61
C LEU A 416 -12.02 17.99 -11.95
N LEU A 417 -12.71 17.12 -12.70
CA LEU A 417 -12.29 16.70 -14.04
C LEU A 417 -12.32 17.89 -15.01
N ALA A 418 -13.35 18.72 -14.97
CA ALA A 418 -13.40 19.95 -15.76
C ALA A 418 -12.21 20.87 -15.46
N SER A 419 -11.90 21.12 -14.17
CA SER A 419 -10.74 21.92 -13.77
C SER A 419 -9.40 21.32 -14.19
N ALA A 420 -9.27 19.99 -14.15
CA ALA A 420 -8.08 19.29 -14.59
C ALA A 420 -7.89 19.44 -16.12
N PHE A 421 -8.95 19.23 -16.88
CA PHE A 421 -8.91 19.33 -18.35
C PHE A 421 -8.67 20.76 -18.80
N GLU A 422 -9.26 21.76 -18.14
CA GLU A 422 -8.99 23.18 -18.36
C GLU A 422 -7.53 23.55 -18.11
N ALA A 423 -6.86 22.86 -17.18
CA ALA A 423 -5.43 22.99 -16.94
C ALA A 423 -4.56 22.07 -17.83
N GLU A 424 -5.14 21.60 -18.94
CA GLU A 424 -4.50 20.74 -19.95
C GLU A 424 -4.02 19.38 -19.42
N CYS A 425 -4.60 18.90 -18.32
CA CYS A 425 -4.29 17.55 -17.83
C CYS A 425 -4.91 16.50 -18.75
N THR A 426 -4.09 15.56 -19.19
CA THR A 426 -4.51 14.39 -19.96
C THR A 426 -5.25 13.38 -19.08
N PRO A 427 -6.09 12.49 -19.65
CA PRO A 427 -6.73 11.41 -18.90
C PRO A 427 -5.75 10.56 -18.10
N ARG A 428 -4.55 10.33 -18.66
CA ARG A 428 -3.49 9.54 -18.03
C ARG A 428 -2.90 10.20 -16.79
N GLU A 429 -2.69 11.51 -16.81
CA GLU A 429 -2.24 12.26 -15.63
C GLU A 429 -3.26 12.18 -14.50
N VAL A 430 -4.55 12.37 -14.83
CA VAL A 430 -5.62 12.30 -13.83
C VAL A 430 -5.72 10.91 -13.22
N LEU A 431 -5.62 9.85 -14.03
CA LEU A 431 -5.62 8.46 -13.57
C LEU A 431 -4.38 8.17 -12.70
N ALA A 432 -3.19 8.62 -13.12
CA ALA A 432 -1.98 8.46 -12.33
C ALA A 432 -2.05 9.19 -10.98
N LEU A 433 -2.65 10.38 -10.95
CA LEU A 433 -2.90 11.11 -9.71
C LEU A 433 -3.89 10.35 -8.81
N CYS A 434 -4.93 9.75 -9.37
CA CYS A 434 -5.85 8.88 -8.62
C CYS A 434 -5.16 7.64 -8.06
N ASP A 435 -4.06 7.17 -8.65
CA ASP A 435 -3.30 6.03 -8.12
C ASP A 435 -2.36 6.46 -6.99
N ALA A 436 -1.83 7.68 -7.04
CA ALA A 436 -0.90 8.20 -6.03
C ALA A 436 -1.58 8.84 -4.81
N ALA A 437 -2.78 9.41 -4.99
CA ALA A 437 -3.45 10.25 -4.00
C ALA A 437 -4.82 9.66 -3.60
N PRO A 438 -4.95 9.02 -2.41
CA PRO A 438 -6.14 8.24 -2.06
C PRO A 438 -7.43 9.07 -1.85
N HIS A 439 -7.36 10.25 -1.24
CA HIS A 439 -8.50 11.13 -1.10
C HIS A 439 -8.88 11.74 -2.46
N PHE A 440 -7.90 12.10 -3.28
CA PHE A 440 -8.17 12.46 -4.68
C PHE A 440 -8.87 11.33 -5.45
N ALA A 441 -8.41 10.10 -5.30
CA ALA A 441 -9.03 8.92 -5.89
C ALA A 441 -10.50 8.78 -5.47
N ARG A 442 -10.78 8.92 -4.17
CA ARG A 442 -12.15 8.85 -3.65
C ARG A 442 -13.08 9.91 -4.27
N ALA A 443 -12.54 11.09 -4.59
CA ALA A 443 -13.29 12.15 -5.28
C ALA A 443 -13.43 11.90 -6.78
N ALA A 444 -12.33 11.64 -7.48
CA ALA A 444 -12.24 11.75 -8.94
C ALA A 444 -12.29 10.42 -9.70
N ARG A 445 -12.07 9.26 -9.05
CA ARG A 445 -11.85 7.97 -9.73
C ARG A 445 -13.07 7.52 -10.54
N LEU A 446 -12.82 7.20 -11.80
CA LEU A 446 -13.71 6.52 -12.75
C LEU A 446 -12.90 5.44 -13.51
N SER A 447 -13.57 4.63 -14.33
CA SER A 447 -12.85 3.76 -15.26
C SER A 447 -12.06 4.59 -16.27
N ALA A 448 -10.92 4.06 -16.74
CA ALA A 448 -10.07 4.75 -17.70
C ALA A 448 -10.83 5.17 -18.96
N ASN A 449 -11.68 4.28 -19.49
CA ASN A 449 -12.53 4.57 -20.64
C ASN A 449 -13.49 5.74 -20.37
N HIS A 450 -14.09 5.79 -19.18
CA HIS A 450 -15.01 6.87 -18.86
C HIS A 450 -14.29 8.23 -18.74
N VAL A 451 -13.11 8.28 -18.12
CA VAL A 451 -12.29 9.51 -18.09
C VAL A 451 -11.94 9.97 -19.51
N ALA A 452 -11.55 9.03 -20.40
CA ALA A 452 -11.23 9.34 -21.79
C ALA A 452 -12.45 9.84 -22.58
N ILE A 453 -13.63 9.25 -22.39
CA ILE A 453 -14.89 9.72 -23.00
C ILE A 453 -15.20 11.15 -22.54
N LEU A 454 -15.11 11.41 -21.24
CA LEU A 454 -15.35 12.74 -20.67
C LEU A 454 -14.33 13.76 -21.21
N TYR A 455 -13.07 13.37 -21.35
CA TYR A 455 -12.05 14.22 -21.96
C TYR A 455 -12.34 14.51 -23.43
N GLY A 456 -12.76 13.51 -24.21
CA GLY A 456 -13.14 13.71 -25.61
C GLY A 456 -14.33 14.66 -25.78
N VAL A 457 -15.34 14.56 -24.90
CA VAL A 457 -16.47 15.50 -24.86
C VAL A 457 -16.00 16.90 -24.47
N TRP A 458 -15.11 17.04 -23.49
CA TRP A 458 -14.54 18.32 -23.11
C TRP A 458 -13.68 18.95 -24.22
N ALA A 459 -12.84 18.16 -24.89
CA ALA A 459 -11.98 18.61 -25.98
C ALA A 459 -12.81 19.10 -27.18
N ASN A 460 -13.96 18.49 -27.42
CA ASN A 460 -14.89 18.86 -28.48
C ASN A 460 -16.01 19.82 -28.02
N ARG A 461 -15.87 20.48 -26.86
CA ARG A 461 -16.92 21.38 -26.30
C ARG A 461 -17.28 22.58 -27.17
N THR A 462 -16.36 23.00 -28.05
CA THR A 462 -16.57 24.08 -29.03
C THR A 462 -17.18 23.56 -30.33
N ALA A 463 -16.68 22.44 -30.87
CA ALA A 463 -17.17 21.85 -32.12
C ALA A 463 -18.54 21.16 -31.95
N ARG A 464 -18.83 20.64 -30.75
CA ARG A 464 -20.08 19.99 -30.36
C ARG A 464 -20.63 19.00 -31.39
N PRO A 465 -19.88 17.93 -31.73
CA PRO A 465 -20.28 16.96 -32.76
C PRO A 465 -21.62 16.27 -32.46
N TRP A 466 -22.02 16.18 -31.19
CA TRP A 466 -23.32 15.65 -30.77
C TRP A 466 -24.52 16.50 -31.22
N GLU A 467 -24.33 17.78 -31.56
CA GLU A 467 -25.43 18.64 -32.04
C GLU A 467 -25.97 18.20 -33.41
N ALA A 468 -25.23 17.36 -34.15
CA ALA A 468 -25.73 16.69 -35.35
C ALA A 468 -26.90 15.73 -35.06
N VAL A 469 -26.95 15.15 -33.85
CA VAL A 469 -28.05 14.29 -33.40
C VAL A 469 -29.14 15.13 -32.75
N GLY A 470 -28.76 15.99 -31.79
CA GLY A 470 -29.70 16.83 -31.07
C GLY A 470 -29.02 17.76 -30.06
N LYS A 471 -29.79 18.74 -29.54
CA LYS A 471 -29.28 19.66 -28.52
C LYS A 471 -29.05 18.92 -27.21
N ALA A 472 -27.82 18.95 -26.73
CA ALA A 472 -27.42 18.29 -25.49
C ALA A 472 -26.55 19.21 -24.64
N ARG A 473 -26.68 19.08 -23.31
CA ARG A 473 -25.77 19.68 -22.34
C ARG A 473 -24.74 18.63 -21.93
N THR A 474 -23.48 19.04 -21.81
CA THR A 474 -22.45 18.15 -21.27
C THR A 474 -22.63 17.97 -19.76
N VAL A 475 -22.09 16.88 -19.21
CA VAL A 475 -22.07 16.69 -17.76
C VAL A 475 -21.36 17.83 -17.01
N PHE A 476 -20.38 18.48 -17.64
CA PHE A 476 -19.65 19.62 -17.08
C PHE A 476 -20.53 20.87 -16.98
N GLU A 477 -21.22 21.21 -18.06
CA GLU A 477 -22.20 22.31 -18.07
C GLU A 477 -23.33 22.06 -17.07
N LEU A 478 -23.83 20.82 -17.02
CA LEU A 478 -24.85 20.42 -16.05
C LEU A 478 -24.35 20.61 -14.61
N ALA A 479 -23.14 20.14 -14.30
CA ALA A 479 -22.53 20.27 -12.98
C ALA A 479 -22.30 21.73 -12.58
N ALA A 480 -21.95 22.61 -13.52
CA ALA A 480 -21.74 24.03 -13.28
C ALA A 480 -23.06 24.79 -13.10
N ASP A 481 -23.98 24.75 -14.06
CA ASP A 481 -25.11 25.70 -14.09
C ASP A 481 -26.37 25.20 -13.37
N ALA A 482 -26.50 23.89 -13.10
CA ALA A 482 -27.71 23.31 -12.50
C ALA A 482 -27.38 22.36 -11.32
N PRO A 483 -26.89 22.88 -10.17
CA PRO A 483 -26.35 22.05 -9.10
C PRO A 483 -27.29 20.98 -8.55
N SER A 484 -28.56 21.33 -8.34
CA SER A 484 -29.57 20.42 -7.77
C SER A 484 -29.96 19.31 -8.73
N THR A 485 -30.12 19.64 -10.02
CA THR A 485 -30.41 18.67 -11.08
C THR A 485 -29.22 17.75 -11.33
N ALA A 486 -28.01 18.31 -11.41
CA ALA A 486 -26.77 17.56 -11.59
C ALA A 486 -26.57 16.53 -10.47
N THR A 487 -26.71 16.96 -9.21
CA THR A 487 -26.57 16.11 -8.03
C THR A 487 -27.54 14.93 -8.06
N ARG A 488 -28.79 15.16 -8.46
CA ARG A 488 -29.81 14.11 -8.55
C ARG A 488 -29.55 13.13 -9.68
N LEU A 489 -29.25 13.65 -10.88
CA LEU A 489 -29.01 12.81 -12.07
C LEU A 489 -27.72 12.00 -11.94
N LEU A 490 -26.64 12.59 -11.43
CA LEU A 490 -25.37 11.88 -11.24
C LEU A 490 -25.41 10.87 -10.09
N ALA A 491 -26.34 11.02 -9.15
CA ALA A 491 -26.60 9.98 -8.14
C ALA A 491 -27.26 8.75 -8.76
N ALA A 492 -28.21 8.95 -9.69
CA ALA A 492 -28.91 7.87 -10.38
C ALA A 492 -28.04 7.24 -11.48
N ASP A 493 -27.35 8.07 -12.26
CA ASP A 493 -26.55 7.67 -13.41
C ASP A 493 -25.11 8.22 -13.31
N PRO A 494 -24.23 7.56 -12.52
CA PRO A 494 -22.83 7.99 -12.36
C PRO A 494 -22.03 8.01 -13.68
N GLY A 495 -22.54 7.32 -14.71
CA GLY A 495 -21.95 7.23 -16.05
C GLY A 495 -22.38 8.33 -17.01
N LEU A 496 -23.13 9.35 -16.57
CA LEU A 496 -23.70 10.39 -17.41
C LEU A 496 -22.62 11.22 -18.13
N VAL A 497 -22.77 11.34 -19.45
CA VAL A 497 -21.88 12.12 -20.32
C VAL A 497 -22.62 13.32 -20.94
N LEU A 498 -23.80 13.07 -21.53
CA LEU A 498 -24.64 14.11 -22.13
C LEU A 498 -26.10 14.01 -21.62
N LEU A 499 -26.74 15.15 -21.43
CA LEU A 499 -28.15 15.28 -21.09
C LEU A 499 -28.90 15.98 -22.24
N CYS A 500 -29.85 15.26 -22.84
CA CYS A 500 -30.59 15.71 -24.01
C CYS A 500 -32.07 15.88 -23.67
N HIS A 501 -32.71 16.90 -24.21
CA HIS A 501 -34.12 17.21 -23.95
C HIS A 501 -34.91 16.93 -25.23
N PRO A 502 -35.59 15.76 -25.33
CA PRO A 502 -36.21 15.32 -26.58
C PRO A 502 -37.41 16.20 -26.91
N ARG A 503 -37.43 16.74 -28.13
CA ARG A 503 -38.45 17.73 -28.55
C ARG A 503 -39.84 17.11 -28.52
N GLY A 504 -40.74 17.67 -27.70
CA GLY A 504 -42.14 17.24 -27.62
C GLY A 504 -42.37 15.86 -26.98
N ALA A 505 -41.35 15.27 -26.36
CA ALA A 505 -41.45 13.97 -25.69
C ALA A 505 -40.96 13.99 -24.22
N GLU A 506 -40.34 15.08 -23.77
CA GLU A 506 -39.77 15.20 -22.42
C GLU A 506 -40.82 15.04 -21.31
N ASP A 507 -42.05 15.49 -21.54
CA ASP A 507 -43.15 15.35 -20.58
C ASP A 507 -43.55 13.90 -20.32
N GLU A 508 -43.37 13.02 -21.31
CA GLU A 508 -43.69 11.60 -21.20
C GLU A 508 -42.46 10.78 -20.78
N LEU A 509 -41.30 11.04 -21.38
CA LEU A 509 -40.10 10.20 -21.24
C LEU A 509 -39.07 10.75 -20.25
N GLY A 510 -39.16 12.03 -19.89
CA GLY A 510 -38.06 12.74 -19.24
C GLY A 510 -36.89 13.01 -20.20
N PRO A 511 -35.76 13.49 -19.68
CA PRO A 511 -34.58 13.73 -20.49
C PRO A 511 -33.93 12.42 -20.96
N VAL A 512 -33.38 12.44 -22.17
CA VAL A 512 -32.54 11.35 -22.69
C VAL A 512 -31.14 11.51 -22.13
N ARG A 513 -30.63 10.47 -21.49
CA ARG A 513 -29.32 10.47 -20.85
C ARG A 513 -28.36 9.60 -21.65
N VAL A 514 -27.32 10.19 -22.20
CA VAL A 514 -26.24 9.44 -22.86
C VAL A 514 -25.19 9.13 -21.80
N LEU A 515 -25.02 7.85 -21.51
CA LEU A 515 -24.08 7.32 -20.54
C LEU A 515 -22.88 6.70 -21.27
N ALA A 516 -21.74 6.58 -20.59
CA ALA A 516 -20.61 5.81 -21.11
C ALA A 516 -20.99 4.35 -21.46
N GLY A 517 -21.94 3.77 -20.71
CA GLY A 517 -22.42 2.41 -20.89
C GLY A 517 -23.63 2.22 -21.81
N GLY A 518 -24.32 3.28 -22.24
CA GLY A 518 -25.55 3.16 -23.03
C GLY A 518 -26.39 4.44 -23.05
N VAL A 519 -27.53 4.42 -23.74
CA VAL A 519 -28.51 5.52 -23.76
C VAL A 519 -29.70 5.15 -22.88
N SER A 520 -30.07 6.05 -21.97
CA SER A 520 -31.09 5.81 -20.95
C SER A 520 -32.27 6.76 -21.07
N ILE A 521 -33.49 6.22 -21.01
CA ILE A 521 -34.76 6.96 -21.10
C ILE A 521 -35.74 6.52 -20.01
N GLY A 522 -36.73 7.37 -19.71
CA GLY A 522 -37.81 7.06 -18.78
C GLY A 522 -37.73 7.84 -17.46
N ARG A 523 -38.90 8.14 -16.90
CA ARG A 523 -39.09 8.78 -15.60
C ARG A 523 -39.21 7.71 -14.50
N GLY A 524 -38.41 7.80 -13.44
CA GLY A 524 -38.55 6.94 -12.24
C GLY A 524 -37.26 6.24 -11.79
N GLU A 525 -37.40 5.32 -10.84
CA GLU A 525 -36.30 4.62 -10.15
C GLU A 525 -35.59 3.54 -11.00
N SER A 526 -36.15 3.16 -12.15
CA SER A 526 -35.57 2.16 -13.05
C SER A 526 -35.67 2.61 -14.50
N PRO A 527 -34.73 3.45 -14.96
CA PRO A 527 -34.73 3.91 -16.33
C PRO A 527 -34.31 2.80 -17.30
N LEU A 528 -34.84 2.84 -18.53
CA LEU A 528 -34.51 1.88 -19.57
C LEU A 528 -33.22 2.30 -20.26
N THR A 529 -32.16 1.51 -20.08
CA THR A 529 -30.85 1.74 -20.69
C THR A 529 -30.57 0.70 -21.76
N VAL A 530 -30.23 1.16 -22.97
CA VAL A 530 -29.87 0.32 -24.11
C VAL A 530 -28.47 0.71 -24.58
N ALA A 531 -27.60 -0.27 -24.81
CA ALA A 531 -26.21 -0.05 -25.23
C ALA A 531 -25.95 -0.39 -26.70
N ASP A 532 -26.77 -1.28 -27.26
CA ASP A 532 -26.64 -1.81 -28.62
C ASP A 532 -27.06 -0.75 -29.66
N PRO A 533 -26.18 -0.37 -30.61
CA PRO A 533 -26.52 0.55 -31.68
C PRO A 533 -27.63 0.04 -32.61
N ASP A 534 -27.76 -1.28 -32.77
CA ASP A 534 -28.70 -1.92 -33.69
C ASP A 534 -30.03 -2.31 -33.02
N ALA A 535 -30.24 -1.86 -31.78
CA ALA A 535 -31.45 -2.14 -31.02
C ALA A 535 -32.74 -1.72 -31.75
N ASP A 536 -33.81 -2.52 -31.60
CA ASP A 536 -35.12 -2.17 -32.15
C ASP A 536 -35.65 -0.91 -31.45
N VAL A 537 -35.82 0.17 -32.22
CA VAL A 537 -36.44 1.41 -31.77
C VAL A 537 -37.54 1.78 -32.73
N ARG A 538 -38.78 1.73 -32.24
CA ARG A 538 -39.97 2.05 -33.04
C ARG A 538 -41.16 2.44 -32.17
N LEU A 539 -42.06 3.21 -32.77
CA LEU A 539 -43.33 3.58 -32.16
C LEU A 539 -44.42 2.60 -32.59
N VAL A 540 -45.17 2.07 -31.62
CA VAL A 540 -46.31 1.18 -31.84
C VAL A 540 -47.57 1.75 -31.17
N SER A 541 -48.71 1.08 -31.39
CA SER A 541 -49.99 1.42 -30.74
C SER A 541 -50.38 2.90 -30.90
N ARG A 542 -50.44 3.38 -32.15
CA ARG A 542 -50.72 4.79 -32.50
C ARG A 542 -49.77 5.79 -31.82
N ARG A 543 -48.48 5.43 -31.70
CA ARG A 543 -47.40 6.22 -31.08
C ARG A 543 -47.49 6.37 -29.57
N ARG A 544 -48.28 5.53 -28.89
CA ARG A 544 -48.41 5.52 -27.41
C ARG A 544 -47.52 4.49 -26.72
N GLU A 545 -46.81 3.69 -27.50
CA GLU A 545 -45.86 2.70 -27.01
C GLU A 545 -44.55 2.87 -27.76
N LEU A 546 -43.43 2.96 -27.03
CA LEU A 546 -42.09 3.02 -27.56
C LEU A 546 -41.38 1.70 -27.28
N VAL A 547 -41.04 0.96 -28.33
CA VAL A 547 -40.08 -0.14 -28.24
C VAL A 547 -38.69 0.47 -28.23
N PHE A 548 -37.87 0.11 -27.23
CA PHE A 548 -36.49 0.55 -27.07
C PHE A 548 -35.64 -0.64 -26.62
N GLY A 549 -34.98 -1.29 -27.58
CA GLY A 549 -34.35 -2.59 -27.39
C GLY A 549 -35.38 -3.68 -27.10
N GLU A 550 -35.14 -4.49 -26.08
CA GLU A 550 -36.03 -5.59 -25.70
C GLU A 550 -37.26 -5.13 -24.87
N ARG A 551 -37.35 -3.83 -24.55
CA ARG A 551 -38.34 -3.30 -23.63
C ARG A 551 -39.30 -2.37 -24.35
N THR A 552 -40.56 -2.37 -23.90
CA THR A 552 -41.59 -1.47 -24.41
C THR A 552 -42.06 -0.56 -23.29
N LEU A 553 -42.09 0.75 -23.55
CA LEU A 553 -42.52 1.77 -22.61
C LEU A 553 -43.83 2.38 -23.08
N ARG A 554 -44.84 2.35 -22.19
CA ARG A 554 -46.16 2.94 -22.44
C ARG A 554 -46.20 4.38 -21.98
N VAL A 555 -46.72 5.27 -22.82
CA VAL A 555 -46.87 6.70 -22.52
C VAL A 555 -48.32 7.14 -22.60
N ARG A 556 -48.65 8.28 -21.99
CA ARG A 556 -50.02 8.80 -21.92
C ARG A 556 -50.41 9.48 -23.22
N SER A 557 -49.50 10.28 -23.77
CA SER A 557 -49.68 11.06 -25.00
C SER A 557 -48.90 10.45 -26.17
N PRO A 558 -49.37 10.60 -27.42
CA PRO A 558 -48.65 10.09 -28.58
C PRO A 558 -47.30 10.80 -28.76
N LEU A 559 -46.23 10.00 -28.93
CA LEU A 559 -44.87 10.50 -29.13
C LEU A 559 -44.64 11.03 -30.56
N PRO A 560 -43.73 12.01 -30.73
CA PRO A 560 -43.38 12.53 -32.04
C PRO A 560 -42.59 11.51 -32.86
N GLU A 561 -42.84 11.44 -34.16
CA GLU A 561 -42.19 10.47 -35.06
C GLU A 561 -40.68 10.66 -35.18
N GLY A 562 -40.20 11.91 -35.06
CA GLY A 562 -38.78 12.24 -35.08
C GLY A 562 -37.98 11.63 -33.92
N LEU A 563 -38.63 11.26 -32.82
CA LEU A 563 -37.98 10.70 -31.64
C LEU A 563 -37.24 9.40 -31.93
N VAL A 564 -37.78 8.54 -32.79
CA VAL A 564 -37.14 7.26 -33.15
C VAL A 564 -35.78 7.51 -33.79
N ARG A 565 -35.72 8.47 -34.72
CA ARG A 565 -34.48 8.86 -35.39
C ARG A 565 -33.49 9.47 -34.41
N GLU A 566 -33.95 10.30 -33.49
CA GLU A 566 -33.13 10.90 -32.45
C GLU A 566 -32.51 9.84 -31.52
N LEU A 567 -33.31 8.88 -31.02
CA LEU A 567 -32.84 7.81 -30.14
C LEU A 567 -31.84 6.88 -30.83
N LYS A 568 -32.11 6.48 -32.08
CA LYS A 568 -31.13 5.71 -32.89
C LYS A 568 -29.86 6.51 -33.14
N GLY A 569 -29.97 7.80 -33.42
CA GLY A 569 -28.83 8.69 -33.58
C GLY A 569 -27.96 8.76 -32.32
N TRP A 570 -28.57 8.80 -31.12
CA TRP A 570 -27.82 8.79 -29.86
C TRP A 570 -27.11 7.47 -29.59
N LEU A 571 -27.75 6.33 -29.93
CA LEU A 571 -27.14 5.01 -29.81
C LEU A 571 -25.93 4.88 -30.75
N LEU A 572 -26.07 5.30 -32.01
CA LEU A 572 -24.98 5.32 -33.00
C LEU A 572 -23.86 6.27 -32.58
N PHE A 573 -24.18 7.50 -32.18
CA PHE A 573 -23.18 8.48 -31.73
C PHE A 573 -22.35 7.93 -30.56
N ARG A 574 -22.98 7.23 -29.61
CA ARG A 574 -22.25 6.58 -28.53
C ARG A 574 -21.33 5.47 -29.04
N ALA A 575 -21.82 4.61 -29.94
CA ALA A 575 -21.08 3.45 -30.43
C ALA A 575 -19.94 3.81 -31.39
N GLU A 576 -20.11 4.85 -32.20
CA GLU A 576 -19.15 5.25 -33.23
C GLU A 576 -18.23 6.37 -32.75
N VAL A 577 -18.77 7.41 -32.09
CA VAL A 577 -17.96 8.58 -31.72
C VAL A 577 -17.39 8.44 -30.31
N LEU A 578 -18.24 8.18 -29.31
CA LEU A 578 -17.76 8.13 -27.92
C LEU A 578 -16.84 6.92 -27.67
N ALA A 579 -17.09 5.79 -28.34
CA ALA A 579 -16.28 4.58 -28.19
C ALA A 579 -14.87 4.70 -28.76
N GLU A 580 -14.62 5.63 -29.69
CA GLU A 580 -13.30 5.90 -30.25
C GLU A 580 -12.40 6.71 -29.30
N PHE A 581 -12.97 7.53 -28.42
CA PHE A 581 -12.19 8.40 -27.53
C PHE A 581 -11.21 7.66 -26.61
N PRO A 582 -11.55 6.51 -25.97
CA PRO A 582 -10.58 5.70 -25.24
C PRO A 582 -9.38 5.30 -26.11
N ALA A 583 -9.61 4.84 -27.34
CA ALA A 583 -8.53 4.49 -28.24
C ALA A 583 -7.70 5.73 -28.61
N ALA A 584 -8.31 6.89 -28.84
CA ALA A 584 -7.59 8.11 -29.17
C ALA A 584 -6.72 8.65 -28.02
N PHE A 585 -7.25 8.67 -26.78
CA PHE A 585 -6.60 9.36 -25.67
C PHE A 585 -5.84 8.45 -24.69
N LEU A 586 -6.02 7.13 -24.78
CA LEU A 586 -5.34 6.16 -23.92
C LEU A 586 -4.30 5.29 -24.64
N SER A 587 -4.07 5.42 -25.95
CA SER A 587 -3.20 4.50 -26.72
C SER A 587 -1.74 4.94 -26.90
N GLY A 588 -1.31 6.12 -26.43
CA GLY A 588 0.07 6.58 -26.62
C GLY A 588 1.16 5.83 -25.82
N THR A 589 2.41 5.89 -26.22
CA THR A 589 3.56 5.51 -25.36
C THR A 589 4.18 6.71 -24.64
N MET A 590 3.58 7.89 -24.80
CA MET A 590 4.07 9.13 -24.21
C MET A 590 4.18 9.00 -22.69
N PRO A 591 5.33 9.39 -22.11
CA PRO A 591 5.55 9.34 -20.67
C PRO A 591 4.48 10.16 -19.94
N ILE A 592 4.02 9.63 -18.81
CA ILE A 592 3.04 10.33 -17.96
C ILE A 592 3.72 11.61 -17.47
N PRO A 593 3.19 12.81 -17.77
CA PRO A 593 3.76 14.04 -17.26
C PRO A 593 3.82 14.00 -15.74
N THR A 594 5.03 14.19 -15.22
CA THR A 594 5.37 13.92 -13.81
C THR A 594 5.05 15.09 -12.88
N ARG A 595 4.58 16.22 -13.42
CA ARG A 595 4.43 17.49 -12.69
C ARG A 595 3.55 17.37 -11.43
N LEU A 596 2.43 16.66 -11.54
CA LEU A 596 1.48 16.49 -10.42
C LEU A 596 1.90 15.39 -9.45
N LEU A 597 2.74 14.46 -9.90
CA LEU A 597 3.10 13.26 -9.15
C LEU A 597 4.31 13.47 -8.24
N LYS A 598 5.15 14.48 -8.54
CA LYS A 598 6.38 14.79 -7.80
C LYS A 598 6.22 14.79 -6.27
N PRO A 599 5.17 15.37 -5.66
CA PRO A 599 5.00 15.36 -4.20
C PRO A 599 4.78 13.97 -3.59
N PHE A 600 4.35 13.00 -4.40
CA PHE A 600 4.07 11.63 -3.99
C PHE A 600 5.26 10.69 -4.22
N VAL A 601 6.28 11.10 -4.96
CA VAL A 601 7.44 10.25 -5.30
C VAL A 601 8.26 9.97 -4.06
N ALA A 602 8.34 8.70 -3.68
CA ALA A 602 9.18 8.22 -2.60
C ALA A 602 10.48 7.63 -3.15
N ARG A 603 11.58 7.89 -2.44
CA ARG A 603 12.84 7.19 -2.68
C ARG A 603 13.00 6.05 -1.68
N CYS A 604 13.16 4.83 -2.18
CA CYS A 604 13.39 3.66 -1.33
C CYS A 604 14.72 3.81 -0.56
N ALA A 605 14.66 3.79 0.77
CA ALA A 605 15.86 3.88 1.61
C ALA A 605 16.83 2.69 1.43
N ALA A 606 16.30 1.53 1.02
CA ALA A 606 17.10 0.32 0.85
C ALA A 606 17.85 0.30 -0.48
N CYS A 607 17.20 0.55 -1.62
CA CYS A 607 17.79 0.43 -2.95
C CYS A 607 17.98 1.75 -3.71
N GLY A 608 17.40 2.85 -3.22
CA GLY A 608 17.50 4.17 -3.84
C GLY A 608 16.55 4.40 -5.02
N ALA A 609 15.73 3.42 -5.41
CA ALA A 609 14.77 3.54 -6.50
C ALA A 609 13.67 4.55 -6.17
N GLU A 610 13.29 5.35 -7.16
CA GLU A 610 12.16 6.27 -7.08
C GLU A 610 10.89 5.58 -7.56
N CYS A 611 9.82 5.72 -6.79
CA CYS A 611 8.55 5.07 -7.07
C CYS A 611 7.38 5.84 -6.45
N LEU A 612 6.19 5.58 -6.98
CA LEU A 612 4.93 6.09 -6.45
C LEU A 612 4.36 5.07 -5.47
N PRO A 613 4.38 5.36 -4.16
CA PRO A 613 3.84 4.48 -3.14
C PRO A 613 2.31 4.39 -3.26
N ALA A 614 1.78 3.19 -3.06
CA ALA A 614 0.37 2.91 -2.89
C ALA A 614 0.22 1.96 -1.70
N VAL A 615 -0.43 2.43 -0.63
CA VAL A 615 -0.52 1.69 0.64
C VAL A 615 -1.15 0.31 0.42
N GLY A 616 -0.45 -0.73 0.88
CA GLY A 616 -0.88 -2.12 0.70
C GLY A 616 -0.74 -2.64 -0.73
N ALA A 617 0.12 -2.04 -1.55
CA ALA A 617 0.45 -2.49 -2.89
C ALA A 617 1.96 -2.38 -3.17
N VAL A 618 2.41 -3.04 -4.25
CA VAL A 618 3.75 -2.80 -4.81
C VAL A 618 3.74 -1.43 -5.49
N ALA A 619 4.67 -0.56 -5.09
CA ALA A 619 4.80 0.79 -5.59
C ALA A 619 5.14 0.79 -7.09
N ARG A 620 4.62 1.76 -7.84
CA ARG A 620 4.86 1.85 -9.29
C ARG A 620 6.23 2.51 -9.52
N PRO A 621 7.10 1.97 -10.39
CA PRO A 621 8.35 2.63 -10.74
C PRO A 621 8.08 4.03 -11.28
N PHE A 622 8.83 5.02 -10.80
CA PHE A 622 8.78 6.38 -11.34
C PHE A 622 9.90 6.51 -12.37
N ALA A 623 9.57 6.36 -13.65
CA ALA A 623 10.50 6.61 -14.74
C ALA A 623 10.45 8.11 -15.08
N THR A 624 11.56 8.83 -14.89
CA THR A 624 11.71 10.23 -15.31
C THR A 624 11.97 10.36 -16.79
#